data_AF-A0AA92LYK3-F1
#
_entry.id   AF-A0AA92LYK3-F1
#
_cell.length_a   1.000
_cell.length_b   1.000
_cell.length_c   1.000
_cell.angle_alpha   90.00
_cell.angle_beta   90.00
_cell.angle_gamma   90.00
#
_symmetry.space_group_name_H-M   'P 1'
#
loop_
_entity.id
_entity.type
_entity.pdbx_description
1 polymer ?
#
loop_
_entity_poly.entity_id
_entity_poly.type
_entity_poly.pdbx_seq_one_letter_code
_entity_poly.pdbx_strand_id
1 'polypeptide(L)'
;MRETGRFAPSPTGPLHAGSLVAALASWLDVRARGPQARWLVRIEDADTERCLPGMGERILRQLADCALLPDEPPAWQTQRTAHYEAALARLQELGLAYPCGCSRKDIDEALARLGQRHERHGERVYPGTCRDGLHGKPARAWRFATEKFAGGEICFTDRRLGRQCQDVSREVGDFVLRRADGPWAYQLAVVVDDADQGVTDVVRGEDLTDNTARQILLQRALGFPTPTYLHTPLVRAADGDKLSKQNGATALDTGTPAAALAALDTAARVLGLRPATATDCAGALAAWVPEWRDLYNSRP
;
A
#
# COMPACT_ATOMS: atom_id res chain seq x y z
N MET A 1 -1.75 -18.11 -14.46
CA MET A 1 -0.90 -17.39 -13.47
C MET A 1 -1.32 -17.83 -12.08
N ARG A 2 -0.39 -18.05 -11.15
CA ARG A 2 -0.71 -18.48 -9.77
C ARG A 2 -1.23 -17.27 -9.00
N GLU A 3 -2.45 -17.34 -8.47
CA GLU A 3 -3.03 -16.25 -7.69
C GLU A 3 -2.15 -15.96 -6.46
N THR A 4 -1.79 -14.69 -6.29
CA THR A 4 -0.81 -14.25 -5.30
C THR A 4 -1.31 -12.95 -4.67
N GLY A 5 -1.60 -12.99 -3.37
CA GLY A 5 -1.87 -11.82 -2.55
C GLY A 5 -0.69 -11.52 -1.62
N ARG A 6 -0.70 -10.35 -0.98
CA ARG A 6 0.33 -9.98 -0.01
C ARG A 6 -0.17 -9.10 1.13
N PHE A 7 0.48 -9.23 2.28
CA PHE A 7 0.47 -8.23 3.34
C PHE A 7 1.80 -7.48 3.37
N ALA A 8 1.76 -6.15 3.26
CA ALA A 8 2.95 -5.32 3.09
C ALA A 8 3.05 -4.21 4.16
N PRO A 9 3.42 -4.53 5.41
CA PRO A 9 3.48 -3.56 6.50
C PRO A 9 4.79 -2.76 6.51
N SER A 10 4.70 -1.46 6.80
CA SER A 10 5.88 -0.65 7.15
C SER A 10 6.24 -0.84 8.64
N PRO A 11 7.50 -1.11 9.00
CA PRO A 11 7.92 -1.40 10.38
C PRO A 11 8.14 -0.13 11.22
N THR A 12 7.15 0.78 11.22
CA THR A 12 7.18 2.03 12.00
C THR A 12 6.63 1.84 13.42
N GLY A 13 6.40 0.59 13.85
CA GLY A 13 5.72 0.20 15.07
C GLY A 13 5.20 -1.24 14.99
N PRO A 14 4.65 -1.80 16.08
CA PRO A 14 4.03 -3.13 16.06
C PRO A 14 2.76 -3.16 15.22
N LEU A 15 2.19 -4.36 15.01
CA LEU A 15 0.83 -4.48 14.50
C LEU A 15 -0.15 -3.72 15.41
N HIS A 16 -1.13 -3.11 14.77
CA HIS A 16 -2.27 -2.45 15.39
C HIS A 16 -3.54 -3.01 14.73
N ALA A 17 -4.72 -2.67 15.29
CA ALA A 17 -5.99 -3.21 14.80
C ALA A 17 -6.18 -3.06 13.28
N GLY A 18 -5.92 -1.86 12.74
CA GLY A 18 -6.01 -1.61 11.29
C GLY A 18 -5.07 -2.47 10.43
N SER A 19 -3.83 -2.69 10.86
CA SER A 19 -2.91 -3.55 10.09
C SER A 19 -3.24 -5.03 10.23
N LEU A 20 -3.80 -5.47 11.37
CA LEU A 20 -4.33 -6.83 11.52
C LEU A 20 -5.55 -7.07 10.61
N VAL A 21 -6.46 -6.11 10.47
CA VAL A 21 -7.59 -6.19 9.53
C VAL A 21 -7.08 -6.41 8.10
N ALA A 22 -6.09 -5.64 7.65
CA ALA A 22 -5.49 -5.81 6.33
C ALA A 22 -4.76 -7.17 6.18
N ALA A 23 -4.04 -7.62 7.21
CA ALA A 23 -3.37 -8.92 7.20
C ALA A 23 -4.38 -10.07 7.10
N LEU A 24 -5.42 -10.08 7.96
CA LEU A 24 -6.48 -11.07 7.96
C LEU A 24 -7.22 -11.11 6.62
N ALA A 25 -7.65 -9.96 6.12
CA ALA A 25 -8.37 -9.85 4.84
C ALA A 25 -7.55 -10.38 3.67
N SER A 26 -6.29 -9.95 3.55
CA SER A 26 -5.42 -10.41 2.46
C SER A 26 -5.11 -11.91 2.54
N TRP A 27 -4.99 -12.46 3.76
CA TRP A 27 -4.80 -13.90 3.96
C TRP A 27 -6.05 -14.69 3.58
N LEU A 28 -7.23 -14.27 4.06
CA LEU A 28 -8.50 -14.91 3.73
C LEU A 28 -8.78 -14.87 2.22
N ASP A 29 -8.45 -13.76 1.56
CA ASP A 29 -8.64 -13.61 0.12
C ASP A 29 -7.84 -14.63 -0.69
N VAL A 30 -6.59 -14.88 -0.29
CA VAL A 30 -5.77 -15.92 -0.89
C VAL A 30 -6.31 -17.31 -0.55
N ARG A 31 -6.65 -17.59 0.70
CA ARG A 31 -7.11 -18.93 1.10
C ARG A 31 -8.46 -19.27 0.48
N ALA A 32 -9.33 -18.29 0.26
CA ALA A 32 -10.61 -18.47 -0.42
C ALA A 32 -10.46 -18.92 -1.88
N ARG A 33 -9.33 -18.61 -2.52
CA ARG A 33 -8.96 -19.01 -3.90
C ARG A 33 -8.46 -20.45 -4.01
N GLY A 34 -8.07 -21.05 -2.89
CA GLY A 34 -7.71 -22.45 -2.79
C GLY A 34 -6.22 -22.70 -2.60
N PRO A 35 -5.82 -23.98 -2.53
CA PRO A 35 -4.51 -24.40 -2.02
C PRO A 35 -3.33 -24.02 -2.93
N GLN A 36 -3.60 -23.66 -4.19
CA GLN A 36 -2.56 -23.23 -5.12
C GLN A 36 -2.29 -21.73 -5.04
N ALA A 37 -3.10 -20.93 -4.37
CA ALA A 37 -2.82 -19.50 -4.22
C ALA A 37 -1.67 -19.27 -3.20
N ARG A 38 -1.04 -18.08 -3.26
CA ARG A 38 0.04 -17.69 -2.33
C ARG A 38 -0.29 -16.40 -1.60
N TRP A 39 0.05 -16.37 -0.32
CA TRP A 39 0.02 -15.19 0.52
C TRP A 39 1.44 -14.86 0.94
N LEU A 40 1.92 -13.71 0.48
CA LEU A 40 3.27 -13.22 0.73
C LEU A 40 3.26 -12.18 1.85
N VAL A 41 4.39 -12.04 2.54
CA VAL A 41 4.63 -10.91 3.43
C VAL A 41 5.86 -10.14 2.96
N ARG A 42 5.74 -8.82 2.88
CA ARG A 42 6.85 -7.92 2.49
C ARG A 42 6.96 -6.78 3.48
N ILE A 43 8.08 -6.69 4.20
CA ILE A 43 8.35 -5.57 5.09
C ILE A 43 8.72 -4.34 4.24
N GLU A 44 7.90 -3.30 4.31
CA GLU A 44 8.09 -2.04 3.57
C GLU A 44 8.98 -1.08 4.37
N ASP A 45 10.26 -1.43 4.47
CA ASP A 45 11.31 -0.73 5.21
C ASP A 45 12.19 0.21 4.35
N ALA A 46 11.74 0.55 3.13
CA ALA A 46 12.48 1.42 2.23
C ALA A 46 12.75 2.83 2.80
N ASP A 47 11.92 3.29 3.74
CA ASP A 47 12.08 4.54 4.45
C ASP A 47 12.68 4.31 5.84
N THR A 48 13.99 4.12 5.88
CA THR A 48 14.74 3.74 7.09
C THR A 48 14.60 4.76 8.23
N GLU A 49 14.38 6.05 7.95
CA GLU A 49 14.20 7.08 8.97
C GLU A 49 12.91 6.90 9.79
N ARG A 50 11.86 6.36 9.17
CA ARG A 50 10.58 6.08 9.85
C ARG A 50 10.52 4.69 10.46
N CYS A 51 11.46 3.81 10.12
CA CYS A 51 11.49 2.45 10.60
C CYS A 51 12.08 2.38 12.01
N LEU A 52 11.48 1.55 12.86
CA LEU A 52 11.97 1.29 14.20
C LEU A 52 12.73 -0.04 14.21
N PRO A 53 13.96 -0.09 14.77
CA PRO A 53 14.75 -1.32 14.82
C PRO A 53 13.98 -2.50 15.42
N GLY A 54 14.08 -3.68 14.79
CA GLY A 54 13.44 -4.92 15.24
C GLY A 54 11.92 -4.99 15.04
N MET A 55 11.27 -3.95 14.49
CA MET A 55 9.81 -3.95 14.32
C MET A 55 9.34 -4.84 13.18
N GLY A 56 10.14 -5.06 12.13
CA GLY A 56 9.79 -6.00 11.08
C GLY A 56 9.66 -7.41 11.63
N GLU A 57 10.64 -7.85 12.41
CA GLU A 57 10.67 -9.15 13.10
C GLU A 57 9.55 -9.27 14.13
N ARG A 58 9.27 -8.18 14.87
CA ARG A 58 8.14 -8.14 15.80
C ARG A 58 6.80 -8.33 15.08
N ILE A 59 6.59 -7.65 13.96
CA ILE A 59 5.38 -7.81 13.14
C ILE A 59 5.25 -9.26 12.67
N LEU A 60 6.33 -9.86 12.15
CA LEU A 60 6.34 -11.25 11.70
C LEU A 60 5.98 -12.22 12.83
N ARG A 61 6.48 -11.97 14.05
CA ARG A 61 6.11 -12.76 15.24
C ARG A 61 4.63 -12.62 15.59
N GLN A 62 4.09 -11.40 15.60
CA GLN A 62 2.68 -11.16 15.88
C GLN A 62 1.75 -11.80 14.83
N LEU A 63 2.17 -11.85 13.55
CA LEU A 63 1.46 -12.60 12.51
C LEU A 63 1.46 -14.10 12.81
N ALA A 64 2.61 -14.65 13.21
CA ALA A 64 2.74 -16.07 13.55
C ALA A 64 1.91 -16.45 14.78
N ASP A 65 1.87 -15.60 15.81
CA ASP A 65 1.01 -15.79 17.00
C ASP A 65 -0.48 -15.88 16.61
N CYS A 66 -0.88 -15.17 15.56
CA CYS A 66 -2.22 -15.20 14.95
C CYS A 66 -2.40 -16.32 13.91
N ALA A 67 -1.45 -17.25 13.75
CA ALA A 67 -1.44 -18.29 12.71
C ALA A 67 -1.50 -17.78 11.25
N LEU A 68 -1.19 -16.49 11.03
CA LEU A 68 -1.09 -15.87 9.70
C LEU A 68 0.33 -16.06 9.14
N LEU A 69 0.63 -17.26 8.68
CA LEU A 69 1.95 -17.62 8.17
C LEU A 69 2.07 -17.33 6.65
N PRO A 70 3.17 -16.68 6.20
CA PRO A 70 3.43 -16.49 4.77
C PRO A 70 3.82 -17.81 4.10
N ASP A 71 3.44 -17.95 2.83
CA ASP A 71 3.74 -19.15 2.04
C ASP A 71 5.18 -19.19 1.50
N GLU A 72 5.88 -18.06 1.58
CA GLU A 72 7.30 -17.90 1.19
C GLU A 72 8.04 -17.04 2.23
N PRO A 73 9.38 -17.10 2.31
CA PRO A 73 10.14 -16.24 3.21
C PRO A 73 9.81 -14.75 3.01
N PRO A 74 9.60 -13.97 4.09
CA PRO A 74 9.30 -12.54 3.96
C PRO A 74 10.37 -11.78 3.20
N ALA A 75 9.94 -10.90 2.30
CA ALA A 75 10.82 -9.99 1.58
C ALA A 75 11.03 -8.67 2.36
N TRP A 76 12.16 -8.01 2.14
CA TRP A 76 12.52 -6.72 2.76
C TRP A 76 12.89 -5.72 1.68
N GLN A 77 12.25 -4.55 1.68
CA GLN A 77 12.47 -3.54 0.63
C GLN A 77 13.86 -2.93 0.65
N THR A 78 14.52 -2.89 1.81
CA THR A 78 15.94 -2.50 1.93
C THR A 78 16.88 -3.36 1.09
N GLN A 79 16.50 -4.60 0.78
CA GLN A 79 17.29 -5.53 -0.03
C GLN A 79 16.97 -5.45 -1.54
N ARG A 80 16.07 -4.54 -1.94
CA ARG A 80 15.49 -4.52 -3.29
C ARG A 80 15.80 -3.26 -4.10
N THR A 81 16.73 -2.44 -3.60
CA THR A 81 17.16 -1.18 -4.23
C THR A 81 17.50 -1.32 -5.73
N ALA A 82 18.18 -2.41 -6.12
CA ALA A 82 18.55 -2.62 -7.52
C ALA A 82 17.35 -2.71 -8.47
N HIS A 83 16.23 -3.29 -8.01
CA HIS A 83 14.99 -3.36 -8.81
C HIS A 83 14.40 -1.97 -9.03
N TYR A 84 14.44 -1.11 -8.01
CA TYR A 84 13.92 0.26 -8.10
C TYR A 84 14.81 1.14 -8.98
N GLU A 85 16.13 0.94 -8.93
CA GLU A 85 17.08 1.61 -9.82
C GLU A 85 16.84 1.23 -11.28
N ALA A 86 16.65 -0.05 -11.58
CA ALA A 86 16.33 -0.53 -12.91
C ALA A 86 14.99 0.04 -13.43
N ALA A 87 13.97 0.09 -12.57
CA ALA A 87 12.67 0.67 -12.92
C ALA A 87 12.77 2.18 -13.20
N LEU A 88 13.53 2.93 -12.38
CA LEU A 88 13.78 4.35 -12.63
C LEU A 88 14.55 4.56 -13.95
N ALA A 89 15.60 3.77 -14.20
CA ALA A 89 16.37 3.81 -15.45
C ALA A 89 15.46 3.59 -16.65
N ARG A 90 14.57 2.60 -16.59
CA ARG A 90 13.59 2.35 -17.64
C ARG A 90 12.66 3.54 -17.89
N LEU A 91 12.17 4.18 -16.83
CA LEU A 91 11.33 5.38 -16.96
C LEU A 91 12.10 6.58 -17.54
N GLN A 92 13.39 6.71 -17.23
CA GLN A 92 14.25 7.73 -17.82
C GLN A 92 14.43 7.51 -19.32
N GLU A 93 14.72 6.28 -19.76
CA GLU A 93 14.83 5.91 -21.18
C GLU A 93 13.55 6.22 -21.97
N LEU A 94 12.39 5.99 -21.34
CA LEU A 94 11.08 6.28 -21.93
C LEU A 94 10.72 7.79 -21.89
N GLY A 95 11.57 8.63 -21.30
CA GLY A 95 11.28 10.06 -21.12
C GLY A 95 10.14 10.36 -20.14
N LEU A 96 9.78 9.37 -19.31
CA LEU A 96 8.69 9.40 -18.32
C LEU A 96 9.17 9.72 -16.89
N ALA A 97 10.47 9.86 -16.67
CA ALA A 97 11.03 10.36 -15.42
C ALA A 97 12.00 11.51 -15.66
N TYR A 98 11.99 12.52 -14.78
CA TYR A 98 12.87 13.67 -14.85
C TYR A 98 13.34 14.12 -13.46
N PRO A 99 14.54 14.74 -13.37
CA PRO A 99 15.06 15.23 -12.09
C PRO A 99 14.34 16.51 -11.67
N CYS A 100 14.16 16.68 -10.36
CA CYS A 100 13.53 17.86 -9.77
C CYS A 100 14.42 18.46 -8.69
N GLY A 101 14.62 19.78 -8.77
CA GLY A 101 15.36 20.57 -7.77
C GLY A 101 14.47 21.29 -6.75
N CYS A 102 13.14 21.21 -6.87
CA CYS A 102 12.20 21.95 -6.04
C CYS A 102 12.11 21.41 -4.60
N SER A 103 12.21 22.30 -3.62
CA SER A 103 11.75 22.08 -2.25
C SER A 103 10.22 22.17 -2.16
N ARG A 104 9.64 21.78 -1.00
CA ARG A 104 8.20 21.98 -0.75
C ARG A 104 7.81 23.46 -0.85
N LYS A 105 8.63 24.36 -0.28
CA LYS A 105 8.44 25.81 -0.35
C LYS A 105 8.41 26.31 -1.80
N ASP A 106 9.32 25.84 -2.65
CA ASP A 106 9.34 26.22 -4.07
C ASP A 106 8.05 25.82 -4.79
N ILE A 107 7.49 24.65 -4.45
CA ILE A 107 6.25 24.14 -5.03
C ILE A 107 5.08 25.01 -4.58
N ASP A 108 4.98 25.30 -3.29
CA ASP A 108 3.92 26.15 -2.73
C ASP A 108 3.96 27.57 -3.33
N GLU A 109 5.16 28.14 -3.52
CA GLU A 109 5.34 29.44 -4.19
C GLU A 109 4.97 29.40 -5.68
N ALA A 110 5.30 28.31 -6.39
CA ALA A 110 4.89 28.12 -7.77
C ALA A 110 3.36 27.99 -7.91
N LEU A 111 2.72 27.22 -7.03
CA LEU A 111 1.25 27.09 -6.97
C LEU A 111 0.58 28.43 -6.66
N ALA A 112 1.10 29.18 -5.70
CA ALA A 112 0.56 30.50 -5.33
C ALA A 112 0.59 31.48 -6.51
N ARG A 113 1.62 31.43 -7.37
CA ARG A 113 1.69 32.24 -8.61
C ARG A 113 0.65 31.83 -9.66
N LEU A 114 0.19 30.58 -9.63
CA LEU A 114 -0.91 30.07 -10.45
C LEU A 114 -2.29 30.33 -9.81
N GLY A 115 -2.36 31.07 -8.71
CA GLY A 115 -3.60 31.33 -7.99
C GLY A 115 -4.10 30.13 -7.17
N GLN A 116 -3.29 29.07 -7.04
CA GLN A 116 -3.62 27.87 -6.29
C GLN A 116 -2.98 27.94 -4.91
N ARG A 117 -3.78 27.78 -3.85
CA ARG A 117 -3.27 27.69 -2.48
C ARG A 117 -3.30 26.24 -2.04
N HIS A 118 -2.15 25.74 -1.60
CA HIS A 118 -2.08 24.43 -0.97
C HIS A 118 -2.77 24.48 0.39
N GLU A 119 -3.82 23.67 0.55
CA GLU A 119 -4.51 23.52 1.84
C GLU A 119 -3.71 22.63 2.79
N ARG A 120 -3.77 22.92 4.09
CA ARG A 120 -3.16 22.07 5.10
C ARG A 120 -3.81 20.68 5.04
N HIS A 121 -2.99 19.64 4.83
CA HIS A 121 -3.40 18.24 4.62
C HIS A 121 -3.93 17.89 3.21
N GLY A 122 -3.97 18.85 2.27
CA GLY A 122 -4.29 18.57 0.87
C GLY A 122 -3.15 17.90 0.10
N GLU A 123 -3.42 17.43 -1.12
CA GLU A 123 -2.37 16.99 -2.05
C GLU A 123 -1.57 18.20 -2.55
N ARG A 124 -0.26 18.03 -2.74
CA ARG A 124 0.58 19.07 -3.39
C ARG A 124 0.75 18.71 -4.85
N VAL A 125 -0.23 19.09 -5.66
CA VAL A 125 -0.19 18.89 -7.10
C VAL A 125 1.04 19.60 -7.67
N TYR A 126 2.00 18.85 -8.21
CA TYR A 126 3.25 19.45 -8.67
C TYR A 126 3.00 20.26 -9.96
N PRO A 127 3.34 21.56 -10.01
CA PRO A 127 3.02 22.43 -11.14
C PRO A 127 3.97 22.27 -12.34
N GLY A 128 4.81 21.22 -12.36
CA GLY A 128 5.68 20.94 -13.49
C GLY A 128 6.92 21.81 -13.62
N THR A 129 7.33 22.54 -12.57
CA THR A 129 8.42 23.54 -12.61
C THR A 129 9.76 23.02 -13.13
N CYS A 130 10.03 21.71 -13.04
CA CYS A 130 11.28 21.12 -13.53
C CYS A 130 11.11 20.24 -14.78
N ARG A 131 9.97 20.30 -15.49
CA ARG A 131 9.70 19.42 -16.64
C ARG A 131 10.64 19.67 -17.82
N ASP A 132 11.07 20.92 -18.00
CA ASP A 132 11.95 21.39 -19.08
C ASP A 132 13.40 21.65 -18.61
N GLY A 133 13.68 21.50 -17.31
CA GLY A 133 15.03 21.60 -16.77
C GLY A 133 15.07 21.93 -15.28
N LEU A 134 16.28 22.04 -14.72
CA LEU A 134 16.45 22.34 -13.29
C LEU A 134 16.60 23.84 -12.98
N HIS A 135 16.71 24.68 -14.00
CA HIS A 135 16.83 26.15 -13.90
C HIS A 135 17.89 26.60 -12.88
N GLY A 136 19.08 26.02 -12.96
CA GLY A 136 20.21 26.33 -12.07
C GLY A 136 20.19 25.65 -10.70
N LYS A 137 19.16 24.86 -10.38
CA LYS A 137 19.12 24.05 -9.15
C LYS A 137 19.81 22.70 -9.35
N PRO A 138 20.42 22.11 -8.30
CA PRO A 138 20.90 20.73 -8.38
C PRO A 138 19.71 19.75 -8.46
N ALA A 139 19.93 18.60 -9.09
CA ALA A 139 18.98 17.49 -9.06
C ALA A 139 18.89 16.94 -7.64
N ARG A 140 17.68 16.84 -7.08
CA ARG A 140 17.46 16.34 -5.72
C ARG A 140 16.56 15.11 -5.71
N ALA A 141 15.44 15.17 -6.40
CA ALA A 141 14.47 14.08 -6.49
C ALA A 141 14.27 13.64 -7.94
N TRP A 142 13.64 12.47 -8.13
CA TRP A 142 13.12 12.04 -9.43
C TRP A 142 11.60 12.04 -9.39
N ARG A 143 10.95 12.55 -10.44
CA ARG A 143 9.50 12.60 -10.58
C ARG A 143 9.04 11.80 -11.79
N PHE A 144 7.85 11.24 -11.68
CA PHE A 144 7.15 10.62 -12.80
C PHE A 144 6.37 11.68 -13.59
N ALA A 145 6.60 11.78 -14.89
CA ALA A 145 5.93 12.73 -15.77
C ALA A 145 4.53 12.23 -16.13
N THR A 146 3.56 12.50 -15.26
CA THR A 146 2.18 12.00 -15.40
C THR A 146 1.55 12.42 -16.72
N GLU A 147 1.68 13.69 -17.13
CA GLU A 147 1.09 14.21 -18.37
C GLU A 147 1.65 13.61 -19.65
N LYS A 148 2.89 13.08 -19.64
CA LYS A 148 3.48 12.44 -20.83
C LYS A 148 2.93 11.05 -21.08
N PHE A 149 2.24 10.47 -20.09
CA PHE A 149 1.73 9.10 -20.14
C PHE A 149 0.21 9.03 -19.95
N ALA A 150 -0.36 9.91 -19.12
CA ALA A 150 -1.78 9.94 -18.81
C ALA A 150 -2.57 10.60 -19.95
N GLY A 151 -3.34 9.80 -20.68
CA GLY A 151 -4.33 10.24 -21.67
C GLY A 151 -5.75 10.40 -21.12
N GLY A 152 -5.90 10.77 -19.84
CA GLY A 152 -7.20 10.93 -19.17
C GLY A 152 -7.32 10.21 -17.84
N GLU A 153 -8.56 9.98 -17.42
CA GLU A 153 -8.92 9.43 -16.12
C GLU A 153 -8.51 7.94 -15.97
N ILE A 154 -7.89 7.59 -14.85
CA ILE A 154 -7.57 6.22 -14.51
C ILE A 154 -8.71 5.65 -13.67
N CYS A 155 -9.47 4.75 -14.27
CA CYS A 155 -10.53 4.02 -13.60
C CYS A 155 -10.13 2.59 -13.25
N PHE A 156 -10.57 2.11 -12.09
CA PHE A 156 -10.52 0.72 -11.67
C PHE A 156 -11.81 0.34 -10.94
N THR A 157 -12.08 -0.96 -10.83
CA THR A 157 -13.20 -1.45 -10.03
C THR A 157 -12.63 -2.09 -8.77
N ASP A 158 -12.90 -1.49 -7.63
CA ASP A 158 -12.63 -2.10 -6.34
C ASP A 158 -13.73 -3.12 -6.03
N ARG A 159 -13.33 -4.32 -5.56
CA ARG A 159 -14.28 -5.39 -5.25
C ARG A 159 -15.28 -5.02 -4.15
N ARG A 160 -14.97 -4.06 -3.28
CA ARG A 160 -15.87 -3.57 -2.22
C ARG A 160 -16.41 -2.17 -2.52
N LEU A 161 -15.56 -1.24 -2.95
CA LEU A 161 -15.93 0.18 -3.14
C LEU A 161 -16.54 0.46 -4.52
N GLY A 162 -16.59 -0.53 -5.42
CA GLY A 162 -17.12 -0.36 -6.77
C GLY A 162 -16.19 0.45 -7.67
N ARG A 163 -16.74 1.12 -8.69
CA ARG A 163 -15.96 1.89 -9.67
C ARG A 163 -15.34 3.12 -9.01
N GLN A 164 -14.01 3.21 -9.11
CA GLN A 164 -13.19 4.33 -8.65
C GLN A 164 -12.46 4.93 -9.85
N CYS A 165 -12.38 6.25 -9.92
CA CYS A 165 -11.70 6.94 -11.01
C CYS A 165 -11.00 8.20 -10.52
N GLN A 166 -9.86 8.55 -11.12
CA GLN A 166 -9.08 9.73 -10.78
C GLN A 166 -8.31 10.25 -12.01
N ASP A 167 -8.31 11.56 -12.23
CA ASP A 167 -7.35 12.21 -13.13
C ASP A 167 -6.05 12.46 -12.37
N VAL A 168 -5.15 11.49 -12.44
CA VAL A 168 -3.87 11.53 -11.70
C VAL A 168 -3.05 12.76 -12.08
N SER A 169 -3.08 13.19 -13.34
CA SER A 169 -2.29 14.34 -13.79
C SER A 169 -2.76 15.66 -13.16
N ARG A 170 -4.07 15.81 -12.97
CA ARG A 170 -4.69 17.02 -12.40
C ARG A 170 -4.77 17.00 -10.88
N GLU A 171 -5.10 15.84 -10.30
CA GLU A 171 -5.40 15.72 -8.87
C GLU A 171 -4.15 15.40 -8.03
N VAL A 172 -3.09 14.87 -8.67
CA VAL A 172 -1.84 14.46 -8.00
C VAL A 172 -0.63 15.16 -8.64
N GLY A 173 -0.64 15.28 -9.97
CA GLY A 173 0.49 15.77 -10.74
C GLY A 173 1.70 14.84 -10.68
N ASP A 174 2.85 15.36 -11.08
CA ASP A 174 4.07 14.56 -11.22
C ASP A 174 4.64 14.18 -9.84
N PHE A 175 4.26 12.99 -9.36
CA PHE A 175 4.65 12.48 -8.06
C PHE A 175 6.10 11.99 -8.03
N VAL A 176 6.67 11.94 -6.82
CA VAL A 176 8.07 11.56 -6.59
C VAL A 176 8.23 10.05 -6.73
N LEU A 177 9.29 9.62 -7.42
CA LEU A 177 9.77 8.24 -7.56
C LEU A 177 10.94 7.95 -6.60
N ARG A 178 11.87 8.90 -6.50
CA ARG A 178 13.01 8.87 -5.57
C ARG A 178 13.11 10.20 -4.85
N ARG A 179 13.13 10.17 -3.52
CA ARG A 179 13.11 11.38 -2.69
C ARG A 179 14.49 12.03 -2.62
N ALA A 180 14.49 13.31 -2.23
CA ALA A 180 15.70 14.12 -2.06
C ALA A 180 16.58 13.71 -0.89
N ASP A 181 16.01 13.03 0.10
CA ASP A 181 16.69 12.48 1.27
C ASP A 181 17.20 11.05 1.05
N GLY A 182 16.99 10.46 -0.13
CA GLY A 182 17.53 9.15 -0.50
C GLY A 182 16.48 8.06 -0.71
N PRO A 183 15.55 7.80 0.24
CA PRO A 183 14.57 6.73 0.13
C PRO A 183 13.74 6.71 -1.15
N TRP A 184 13.36 5.50 -1.56
CA TRP A 184 12.42 5.28 -2.65
C TRP A 184 11.00 5.67 -2.23
N ALA A 185 10.26 6.27 -3.14
CA ALA A 185 8.88 6.60 -2.87
C ALA A 185 8.02 5.33 -2.86
N TYR A 186 7.05 5.28 -1.94
CA TYR A 186 6.09 4.18 -1.81
C TYR A 186 5.50 3.75 -3.16
N GLN A 187 5.15 4.72 -4.01
CA GLN A 187 4.55 4.44 -5.32
C GLN A 187 5.42 3.58 -6.23
N LEU A 188 6.74 3.84 -6.30
CA LEU A 188 7.63 3.06 -7.14
C LEU A 188 7.91 1.69 -6.50
N ALA A 189 8.27 1.68 -5.23
CA ALA A 189 8.67 0.45 -4.54
C ALA A 189 7.54 -0.60 -4.57
N VAL A 190 6.30 -0.20 -4.24
CA VAL A 190 5.17 -1.14 -4.22
C VAL A 190 4.83 -1.68 -5.61
N VAL A 191 4.90 -0.85 -6.65
CA VAL A 191 4.57 -1.25 -8.03
C VAL A 191 5.61 -2.23 -8.58
N VAL A 192 6.89 -1.96 -8.32
CA VAL A 192 7.99 -2.83 -8.74
C VAL A 192 7.93 -4.16 -8.01
N ASP A 193 7.71 -4.13 -6.70
CA ASP A 193 7.67 -5.35 -5.89
C ASP A 193 6.45 -6.22 -6.17
N ASP A 194 5.26 -5.62 -6.31
CA ASP A 194 4.05 -6.37 -6.64
C ASP A 194 4.20 -7.04 -8.03
N ALA A 195 4.83 -6.37 -9.00
CA ALA A 195 5.11 -6.96 -10.32
C ALA A 195 6.15 -8.10 -10.25
N ASP A 196 7.28 -7.89 -9.57
CA ASP A 196 8.36 -8.88 -9.44
C ASP A 196 7.92 -10.13 -8.66
N GLN A 197 7.10 -9.96 -7.62
CA GLN A 197 6.56 -11.07 -6.83
C GLN A 197 5.34 -11.74 -7.49
N GLY A 198 4.85 -11.20 -8.62
CA GLY A 198 3.70 -11.73 -9.34
C GLY A 198 2.39 -11.59 -8.57
N VAL A 199 2.22 -10.51 -7.79
CA VAL A 199 0.99 -10.19 -7.06
C VAL A 199 -0.15 -9.97 -8.06
N THR A 200 -1.24 -10.72 -7.89
CA THR A 200 -2.44 -10.62 -8.71
C THR A 200 -3.58 -9.91 -8.00
N ASP A 201 -3.56 -9.88 -6.66
CA ASP A 201 -4.67 -9.37 -5.86
C ASP A 201 -4.14 -8.54 -4.68
N VAL A 202 -4.44 -7.24 -4.70
CA VAL A 202 -4.06 -6.28 -3.66
C VAL A 202 -5.25 -6.05 -2.74
N VAL A 203 -5.19 -6.66 -1.56
CA VAL A 203 -6.14 -6.44 -0.46
C VAL A 203 -5.45 -5.60 0.61
N ARG A 204 -5.93 -4.38 0.85
CA ARG A 204 -5.30 -3.40 1.77
C ARG A 204 -6.32 -2.43 2.36
N GLY A 205 -5.90 -1.60 3.32
CA GLY A 205 -6.77 -0.60 3.95
C GLY A 205 -7.28 0.48 2.98
N GLU A 206 -8.55 0.87 3.14
CA GLU A 206 -9.23 1.93 2.37
C GLU A 206 -8.53 3.30 2.42
N ASP A 207 -7.66 3.54 3.40
CA ASP A 207 -6.83 4.74 3.44
C ASP A 207 -5.78 4.82 2.33
N LEU A 208 -5.56 3.72 1.61
CA LEU A 208 -4.66 3.68 0.47
C LEU A 208 -5.38 3.77 -0.89
N THR A 209 -6.70 3.94 -0.90
CA THR A 209 -7.51 3.98 -2.13
C THR A 209 -7.01 5.03 -3.12
N ASP A 210 -6.72 6.25 -2.63
CA ASP A 210 -6.24 7.39 -3.44
C ASP A 210 -4.86 7.18 -4.07
N ASN A 211 -4.12 6.14 -3.66
CA ASN A 211 -2.84 5.77 -4.28
C ASN A 211 -3.03 4.84 -5.47
N THR A 212 -4.18 4.17 -5.59
CA THR A 212 -4.39 3.08 -6.55
C THR A 212 -4.28 3.55 -7.99
N ALA A 213 -4.93 4.66 -8.34
CA ALA A 213 -4.86 5.21 -9.69
C ALA A 213 -3.43 5.62 -10.08
N ARG A 214 -2.65 6.19 -9.13
CA ARG A 214 -1.23 6.54 -9.31
C ARG A 214 -0.38 5.31 -9.59
N GLN A 215 -0.64 4.23 -8.86
CA GLN A 215 0.07 2.96 -9.00
C GLN A 215 -0.28 2.25 -10.31
N ILE A 216 -1.56 2.24 -10.70
CA ILE A 216 -2.01 1.71 -12.00
C ILE A 216 -1.34 2.48 -13.15
N LEU A 217 -1.26 3.81 -13.05
CA LEU A 217 -0.58 4.63 -14.05
C LEU A 217 0.90 4.21 -14.19
N LEU A 218 1.58 4.01 -13.07
CA LEU A 218 2.99 3.61 -13.06
C LEU A 218 3.19 2.16 -13.54
N GLN A 219 2.30 1.23 -13.18
CA GLN A 219 2.29 -0.15 -13.70
C GLN A 219 2.20 -0.13 -15.24
N ARG A 220 1.23 0.61 -15.80
CA ARG A 220 1.05 0.74 -17.24
C ARG A 220 2.28 1.33 -17.92
N ALA A 221 2.91 2.35 -17.31
CA ALA A 221 4.12 2.98 -17.85
C ALA A 221 5.32 2.04 -17.89
N LEU A 222 5.43 1.14 -16.90
CA LEU A 222 6.48 0.13 -16.82
C LEU A 222 6.14 -1.16 -17.58
N GLY A 223 4.93 -1.28 -18.15
CA GLY A 223 4.46 -2.49 -18.83
C GLY A 223 4.15 -3.65 -17.88
N PHE A 224 3.88 -3.37 -16.60
CA PHE A 224 3.55 -4.37 -15.59
C PHE A 224 2.06 -4.73 -15.60
N PRO A 225 1.70 -5.95 -15.16
CA PRO A 225 0.30 -6.33 -15.00
C PRO A 225 -0.38 -5.49 -13.91
N THR A 226 -1.67 -5.22 -14.11
CA THR A 226 -2.50 -4.55 -13.10
C THR A 226 -3.24 -5.60 -12.26
N PRO A 227 -3.03 -5.64 -10.93
CA PRO A 227 -3.73 -6.57 -10.05
C PRO A 227 -5.20 -6.15 -9.85
N THR A 228 -6.01 -7.05 -9.28
CA THR A 228 -7.33 -6.68 -8.76
C THR A 228 -7.18 -6.02 -7.39
N TYR A 229 -8.14 -5.17 -7.01
CA TYR A 229 -8.10 -4.41 -5.76
C TYR A 229 -9.32 -4.68 -4.89
N LEU A 230 -9.09 -4.77 -3.58
CA LEU A 230 -10.12 -4.69 -2.55
C LEU A 230 -9.60 -3.82 -1.41
N HIS A 231 -10.35 -2.77 -1.09
CA HIS A 231 -10.01 -1.87 0.00
C HIS A 231 -10.84 -2.19 1.25
N THR A 232 -10.20 -2.66 2.31
CA THR A 232 -10.84 -3.07 3.58
C THR A 232 -11.33 -1.87 4.37
N PRO A 233 -12.44 -1.98 5.14
CA PRO A 233 -12.93 -0.91 5.99
C PRO A 233 -11.87 -0.35 6.93
N LEU A 234 -11.96 0.94 7.24
CA LEU A 234 -11.13 1.57 8.27
C LEU A 234 -11.58 1.12 9.67
N VAL A 235 -10.62 0.85 10.55
CA VAL A 235 -10.89 0.71 11.97
C VAL A 235 -11.16 2.09 12.55
N ARG A 236 -12.32 2.26 13.19
CA ARG A 236 -12.74 3.50 13.85
C ARG A 236 -12.69 3.34 15.36
N ALA A 237 -12.34 4.41 16.07
CA ALA A 237 -12.45 4.49 17.51
C ALA A 237 -13.93 4.57 17.94
N ALA A 238 -14.19 4.45 19.24
CA ALA A 238 -15.54 4.46 19.81
C ALA A 238 -16.32 5.77 19.56
N ASP A 239 -15.61 6.85 19.27
CA ASP A 239 -16.13 8.17 18.88
C ASP A 239 -16.41 8.30 17.36
N GLY A 240 -16.09 7.27 16.56
CA GLY A 240 -16.26 7.26 15.11
C GLY A 240 -15.07 7.77 14.30
N ASP A 241 -14.04 8.32 14.97
CA ASP A 241 -12.84 8.82 14.32
C ASP A 241 -11.93 7.69 13.85
N LYS A 242 -11.10 7.97 12.83
CA LYS A 242 -10.12 7.01 12.33
C LYS A 242 -9.12 6.68 13.44
N LEU A 243 -8.98 5.40 13.79
CA LEU A 243 -7.92 4.92 14.66
C LEU A 243 -6.59 5.04 13.91
N SER A 244 -5.93 6.19 14.06
CA SER A 244 -4.65 6.49 13.43
C SER A 244 -3.48 6.15 14.38
N LYS A 245 -2.30 5.87 13.82
CA LYS A 245 -1.05 5.72 14.60
C LYS A 245 -0.73 6.95 15.46
N GLN A 246 -1.26 8.12 15.13
CA GLN A 246 -1.06 9.37 15.89
C GLN A 246 -2.07 9.54 17.03
N ASN A 247 -3.19 8.80 17.03
CA ASN A 247 -4.28 8.94 18.00
C ASN A 247 -4.30 7.83 19.07
N GLY A 248 -3.15 7.20 19.36
CA GLY A 248 -3.07 6.23 20.44
C GLY A 248 -3.62 4.84 20.10
N ALA A 249 -3.46 4.39 18.85
CA ALA A 249 -3.72 3.00 18.50
C ALA A 249 -2.87 2.07 19.39
N THR A 250 -3.52 1.40 20.35
CA THR A 250 -2.86 0.48 21.28
C THR A 250 -2.17 -0.63 20.48
N ALA A 251 -0.94 -0.95 20.89
CA ALA A 251 -0.22 -2.09 20.33
C ALA A 251 -1.07 -3.35 20.48
N LEU A 252 -1.11 -4.17 19.42
CA LEU A 252 -1.83 -5.43 19.46
C LEU A 252 -1.15 -6.39 20.45
N ASP A 253 -1.90 -6.90 21.42
CA ASP A 253 -1.42 -7.98 22.29
C ASP A 253 -1.69 -9.34 21.64
N THR A 254 -0.61 -10.06 21.33
CA THR A 254 -0.63 -11.43 20.83
C THR A 254 0.14 -12.38 21.75
N GLY A 255 0.49 -11.93 22.97
CA GLY A 255 1.39 -12.65 23.88
C GLY A 255 0.83 -13.96 24.42
N THR A 256 -0.46 -14.24 24.23
CA THR A 256 -1.09 -15.52 24.54
C THR A 256 -2.00 -15.97 23.40
N PRO A 257 -2.25 -17.28 23.23
CA PRO A 257 -3.18 -17.79 22.21
C PRO A 257 -4.59 -17.18 22.31
N ALA A 258 -5.06 -16.93 23.53
CA ALA A 258 -6.37 -16.30 23.76
C ALA A 258 -6.38 -14.83 23.33
N ALA A 259 -5.31 -14.08 23.60
CA ALA A 259 -5.19 -12.68 23.16
C ALA A 259 -5.11 -12.58 21.63
N ALA A 260 -4.32 -13.44 20.98
CA ALA A 260 -4.22 -13.52 19.53
C ALA A 260 -5.58 -13.85 18.87
N LEU A 261 -6.32 -14.82 19.43
CA LEU A 261 -7.66 -15.15 18.94
C LEU A 261 -8.65 -13.98 19.12
N ALA A 262 -8.64 -13.32 20.27
CA ALA A 262 -9.50 -12.15 20.52
C ALA A 262 -9.19 -10.97 19.59
N ALA A 263 -7.91 -10.78 19.26
CA ALA A 263 -7.47 -9.81 18.28
C ALA A 263 -8.00 -10.13 16.87
N LEU A 264 -7.85 -11.38 16.43
CA LEU A 264 -8.38 -11.85 15.14
C LEU A 264 -9.91 -11.74 15.06
N ASP A 265 -10.62 -12.12 16.12
CA ASP A 265 -12.08 -12.03 16.21
C ASP A 265 -12.56 -10.57 16.08
N THR A 266 -11.82 -9.64 16.69
CA THR A 266 -12.08 -8.20 16.53
C THR A 266 -11.84 -7.73 15.09
N ALA A 267 -10.77 -8.17 14.45
CA ALA A 267 -10.50 -7.86 13.04
C ALA A 267 -11.55 -8.47 12.11
N ALA A 268 -11.99 -9.70 12.38
CA ALA A 268 -13.02 -10.41 11.61
C ALA A 268 -14.35 -9.67 11.65
N ARG A 269 -14.78 -9.17 12.83
CA ARG A 269 -15.97 -8.32 12.96
C ARG A 269 -15.91 -7.05 12.12
N VAL A 270 -14.74 -6.40 12.00
CA VAL A 270 -14.56 -5.22 11.14
C VAL A 270 -14.76 -5.57 9.66
N LEU A 271 -14.41 -6.80 9.27
CA LEU A 271 -14.61 -7.35 7.93
C LEU A 271 -16.03 -7.90 7.71
N GLY A 272 -16.94 -7.74 8.67
CA GLY A 272 -18.32 -8.25 8.57
C GLY A 272 -18.45 -9.76 8.74
N LEU A 273 -17.41 -10.43 9.23
CA LEU A 273 -17.42 -11.87 9.51
C LEU A 273 -18.06 -12.16 10.87
N ARG A 274 -18.68 -13.33 10.99
CA ARG A 274 -19.26 -13.82 12.25
C ARG A 274 -18.18 -14.04 13.32
N PRO A 275 -18.53 -13.91 14.61
CA PRO A 275 -17.61 -14.18 15.70
C PRO A 275 -17.01 -15.59 15.63
N ALA A 276 -15.76 -15.74 16.06
CA ALA A 276 -15.08 -17.02 16.13
C ALA A 276 -15.83 -17.98 17.06
N THR A 277 -16.17 -19.17 16.54
CA THR A 277 -16.70 -20.28 17.34
C THR A 277 -15.61 -21.26 17.78
N ALA A 278 -14.45 -21.19 17.14
CA ALA A 278 -13.30 -22.02 17.45
C ALA A 278 -12.55 -21.52 18.70
N THR A 279 -11.80 -22.40 19.35
CA THR A 279 -11.00 -22.09 20.56
C THR A 279 -9.56 -21.67 20.25
N ASP A 280 -9.15 -21.67 18.98
CA ASP A 280 -7.82 -21.27 18.53
C ASP A 280 -7.86 -20.48 17.21
N CYS A 281 -6.74 -19.82 16.87
CA CYS A 281 -6.62 -18.98 15.68
C CYS A 281 -6.80 -19.78 14.38
N ALA A 282 -6.24 -20.99 14.29
CA ALA A 282 -6.26 -21.78 13.06
C ALA A 282 -7.69 -22.22 12.70
N GLY A 283 -8.46 -22.68 13.69
CA GLY A 283 -9.86 -23.05 13.53
C GLY A 283 -10.73 -21.85 13.17
N ALA A 284 -10.48 -20.68 13.79
CA ALA A 284 -11.20 -19.45 13.46
C ALA A 284 -10.94 -19.01 12.00
N LEU A 285 -9.67 -18.99 11.60
CA LEU A 285 -9.26 -18.68 10.23
C LEU A 285 -9.91 -19.64 9.22
N ALA A 286 -9.88 -20.96 9.48
CA ALA A 286 -10.50 -21.95 8.60
C ALA A 286 -12.01 -21.75 8.44
N ALA A 287 -12.71 -21.39 9.52
CA ALA A 287 -14.14 -21.11 9.50
C ALA A 287 -14.49 -19.84 8.71
N TRP A 288 -13.63 -18.82 8.73
CA TRP A 288 -13.84 -17.56 8.02
C TRP A 288 -13.52 -17.61 6.52
N VAL A 289 -12.71 -18.57 6.04
CA VAL A 289 -12.40 -18.71 4.61
C VAL A 289 -13.65 -18.83 3.71
N PRO A 290 -14.61 -19.75 3.97
CA PRO A 290 -15.82 -19.83 3.15
C PRO A 290 -16.69 -18.58 3.28
N GLU A 291 -16.78 -17.98 4.46
CA GLU A 291 -17.57 -16.76 4.68
C GLU A 291 -17.00 -15.55 3.94
N TRP A 292 -15.67 -15.39 3.95
CA TRP A 292 -14.97 -14.39 3.13
C TRP A 292 -15.28 -14.59 1.65
N ARG A 293 -15.27 -15.85 1.19
CA ARG A 293 -15.56 -16.16 -0.22
C ARG A 293 -16.95 -15.67 -0.61
N ASP A 294 -17.95 -15.90 0.23
CA ASP A 294 -19.34 -15.51 -0.05
C ASP A 294 -19.53 -14.00 -0.02
N LEU A 295 -18.85 -13.29 0.89
CA LEU A 295 -18.97 -11.84 1.05
C LEU A 295 -18.22 -11.04 -0.01
N TYR A 296 -16.99 -11.43 -0.32
CA TYR A 296 -16.05 -10.58 -1.08
C TYR A 296 -15.54 -11.21 -2.39
N ASN A 297 -15.71 -12.52 -2.57
CA ASN A 297 -15.31 -13.26 -3.76
C ASN A 297 -16.48 -14.00 -4.42
N SER A 298 -17.70 -13.50 -4.22
CA SER A 298 -18.86 -14.02 -4.92
C SER A 298 -18.59 -13.94 -6.42
N ARG A 299 -18.51 -15.12 -7.06
CA ARG A 299 -18.44 -15.16 -8.52
C ARG A 299 -19.77 -14.61 -9.05
N PRO A 300 -19.74 -13.77 -10.10
CA PRO A 300 -20.97 -13.43 -10.81
C PRO A 300 -21.69 -14.69 -11.31
#